data_AF-A0A2A6RJH3-F1
#
_entry.id   AF-A0A2A6RJH3-F1
#
_cell.length_a   1.000
_cell.length_b   1.000
_cell.length_c   1.000
_cell.angle_alpha   90.00
_cell.angle_beta   90.00
_cell.angle_gamma   90.00
#
_symmetry.space_group_name_H-M   'P 1'
#
loop_
_entity.id
_entity.type
_entity.pdbx_description
1 polymer ?
#
loop_
_entity_poly.entity_id
_entity_poly.type
_entity_poly.pdbx_seq_one_letter_code
_entity_poly.pdbx_strand_id
1 'polypeptide(L)'
;MAAITNPFVDYLARYTTASPDHEAAFDEFLAQTAPPPGGKLRLTTRVEQFLHACFNRAAPPSIILTGNAGDGKTYLCRQVITAFTGSAVEDWQQVAQQPLVHRGMRLHIVKDLSELGEAPGLQVLHGLAKACQDGSHERYLIPTAKCSM
;
A
#
# COMPACT_ATOMS: atom_id res chain seq x y z
N MET A 1 2.15 3.99 42.95
CA MET A 1 3.40 3.44 42.36
C MET A 1 3.47 3.96 40.94
N ALA A 2 4.46 4.78 40.60
CA ALA A 2 4.64 5.23 39.22
C ALA A 2 5.01 4.00 38.38
N ALA A 3 4.17 3.63 37.43
CA ALA A 3 4.49 2.57 36.50
C ALA A 3 5.76 2.97 35.75
N ILE A 4 6.81 2.15 35.85
CA ILE A 4 8.02 2.33 35.06
C ILE A 4 7.62 2.00 33.62
N THR A 5 7.34 3.03 32.84
CA THR A 5 7.04 2.88 31.41
C THR A 5 8.36 2.78 30.65
N ASN A 6 8.44 1.81 29.75
CA ASN A 6 9.56 1.68 28.83
C ASN A 6 9.09 2.20 27.46
N PRO A 7 9.54 3.39 27.02
CA PRO A 7 9.08 3.99 25.77
C PRO A 7 9.29 3.09 24.54
N PHE A 8 10.28 2.20 24.58
CA PHE A 8 10.53 1.23 23.52
C PHE A 8 9.50 0.10 23.51
N VAL A 9 9.08 -0.38 24.68
CA VAL A 9 7.99 -1.37 24.80
C VAL A 9 6.67 -0.74 24.36
N ASP A 10 6.39 0.50 24.77
CA ASP A 10 5.19 1.24 24.32
C ASP A 10 5.21 1.47 22.81
N TYR A 11 6.39 1.68 22.22
CA TYR A 11 6.57 1.77 20.77
C TYR A 11 6.31 0.45 20.06
N LEU A 12 6.85 -0.66 20.55
CA LEU A 12 6.64 -1.99 19.98
C LEU A 12 5.19 -2.48 20.14
N ALA A 13 4.50 -2.10 21.21
CA ALA A 13 3.09 -2.46 21.44
C ALA A 13 2.17 -1.99 20.31
N ARG A 14 2.53 -0.92 19.60
CA ARG A 14 1.81 -0.40 18.42
C ARG A 14 1.88 -1.32 17.20
N TYR A 15 2.85 -2.23 17.17
CA TYR A 15 2.98 -3.24 16.12
C TYR A 15 2.14 -4.49 16.39
N THR A 16 1.42 -4.55 17.52
CA THR A 16 0.60 -5.70 17.89
C THR A 16 -0.83 -5.53 17.36
N THR A 17 -1.45 -6.64 16.96
CA THR A 17 -2.87 -6.71 16.58
C THR A 17 -3.80 -6.85 17.79
N ALA A 18 -3.27 -6.72 19.01
CA ALA A 18 -3.96 -7.10 20.24
C ALA A 18 -4.96 -6.05 20.76
N SER A 19 -5.08 -4.90 20.10
CA SER A 19 -6.08 -3.89 20.45
C SER A 19 -7.01 -3.60 19.25
N PRO A 20 -8.32 -3.41 19.49
CA PRO A 20 -9.33 -3.28 18.42
C PRO A 20 -9.11 -2.11 17.46
N ASP A 21 -8.37 -1.08 17.89
CA ASP A 21 -8.13 0.14 17.11
C ASP A 21 -7.02 -0.03 16.05
N HIS A 22 -6.33 -1.17 15.98
CA HIS A 22 -5.05 -1.30 15.26
C HIS A 22 -5.09 -2.02 13.90
N GLU A 23 -6.18 -2.69 13.53
CA GLU A 23 -6.21 -3.42 12.24
C GLU A 23 -6.34 -2.48 11.04
N ALA A 24 -7.05 -1.35 11.18
CA ALA A 24 -7.32 -0.42 10.08
C ALA A 24 -6.35 0.79 10.04
N ALA A 25 -5.79 1.20 11.19
CA ALA A 25 -5.06 2.46 11.34
C ALA A 25 -3.52 2.32 11.43
N PHE A 26 -2.97 1.14 11.14
CA PHE A 26 -1.55 0.82 11.38
C PHE A 26 -0.56 1.84 10.77
N ASP A 27 -0.77 2.22 9.51
CA ASP A 27 0.10 3.19 8.82
C ASP A 27 -0.04 4.61 9.39
N GLU A 28 -1.25 5.02 9.75
CA GLU A 28 -1.54 6.36 10.25
C GLU A 28 -1.00 6.56 11.68
N PHE A 29 -1.14 5.53 12.51
CA PHE A 29 -0.65 5.53 13.89
C PHE A 29 0.89 5.56 13.97
N LEU A 30 1.57 4.83 13.07
CA LEU A 30 3.04 4.84 12.98
C LEU A 30 3.61 6.12 12.33
N ALA A 31 2.80 6.85 11.57
CA ALA A 31 3.21 8.14 11.00
C ALA A 31 3.25 9.25 12.07
N GLN A 32 2.36 9.20 13.06
CA GLN A 32 2.19 10.26 14.07
C GLN A 32 3.21 10.21 15.23
N THR A 33 4.05 9.17 15.31
CA THR A 33 5.00 9.03 16.43
C THR A 33 6.45 9.11 15.97
N ALA A 34 7.26 9.87 16.71
CA ALA A 34 8.70 9.92 16.50
C ALA A 34 9.32 8.51 16.70
N PRO A 35 10.21 8.07 15.79
CA PRO A 35 10.89 6.79 15.95
C PRO A 35 11.78 6.78 17.21
N PRO A 36 12.02 5.60 17.80
CA PRO A 36 13.04 5.47 18.83
C PRO A 36 14.43 5.80 18.25
N PRO A 37 15.47 5.98 19.09
CA PRO A 37 16.82 6.32 18.65
C PRO A 37 17.41 5.35 17.59
N GLY A 38 16.93 4.10 17.55
CA GLY A 38 17.30 3.09 16.56
C GLY A 38 16.54 3.17 15.23
N GLY A 39 15.67 4.16 15.03
CA GLY A 39 14.83 4.30 13.84
C GLY A 39 13.53 3.49 13.89
N LYS A 40 12.70 3.63 12.85
CA LYS A 40 11.47 2.84 12.70
C LYS A 40 11.82 1.38 12.43
N LEU A 41 11.06 0.45 13.01
CA LEU A 41 11.21 -0.97 12.67
C LEU A 41 10.86 -1.16 11.19
N ARG A 42 11.84 -1.53 10.38
CA ARG A 42 11.68 -1.78 8.95
C ARG A 42 12.14 -3.19 8.61
N LEU A 43 11.21 -3.98 8.07
CA LEU A 43 11.49 -5.29 7.53
C LEU A 43 11.51 -5.20 6.01
N THR A 44 12.67 -5.41 5.40
CA THR A 44 12.74 -5.55 3.95
C THR A 44 12.23 -6.93 3.55
N THR A 45 11.25 -6.98 2.66
CA THR A 45 10.66 -8.24 2.20
C THR A 45 11.05 -8.52 0.74
N ARG A 46 11.02 -9.81 0.35
CA ARG A 46 11.21 -10.20 -1.06
C ARG A 46 10.12 -9.61 -1.95
N VAL A 47 8.91 -9.43 -1.44
CA VAL A 47 7.78 -8.83 -2.16
C VAL A 47 8.05 -7.34 -2.42
N GLU A 48 8.52 -6.59 -1.42
CA GLU A 48 8.93 -5.18 -1.60
C GLU A 48 9.99 -5.06 -2.70
N GLN A 49 11.05 -5.88 -2.65
CA GLN A 49 12.10 -5.89 -3.66
C GLN A 49 11.57 -6.22 -5.06
N PHE A 50 10.69 -7.21 -5.17
CA PHE A 50 10.04 -7.58 -6.43
C PHE A 50 9.22 -6.42 -6.99
N LEU A 51 8.45 -5.74 -6.16
CA LEU A 51 7.62 -4.61 -6.60
C LEU A 51 8.49 -3.44 -7.08
N HIS A 52 9.55 -3.08 -6.35
CA HIS A 52 10.50 -2.07 -6.82
C HIS A 52 11.12 -2.46 -8.17
N ALA A 53 11.52 -3.73 -8.34
CA ALA A 53 12.07 -4.20 -9.61
C ALA A 53 11.05 -4.12 -10.75
N CYS A 54 9.76 -4.36 -10.49
CA CYS A 54 8.69 -4.23 -11.48
C CYS A 54 8.45 -2.77 -11.88
N PHE A 55 8.35 -1.87 -10.91
CA PHE A 55 8.04 -0.45 -11.16
C PHE A 55 9.24 0.36 -11.69
N ASN A 56 10.46 -0.16 -11.57
CA ASN A 56 11.66 0.43 -12.18
C ASN A 56 11.84 0.11 -13.68
N ARG A 57 11.03 -0.80 -14.25
CA ARG A 57 11.08 -1.12 -15.68
C ARG A 57 10.61 0.07 -16.52
N ALA A 58 11.08 0.15 -17.77
CA ALA A 58 10.61 1.16 -18.73
C ALA A 58 9.09 1.06 -18.98
N ALA A 59 8.59 -0.19 -19.04
CA ALA A 59 7.17 -0.52 -19.08
C ALA A 59 6.83 -1.40 -17.86
N PRO A 60 6.50 -0.80 -16.70
CA PRO A 60 6.09 -1.54 -15.51
C PRO A 60 4.77 -2.26 -15.76
N PRO A 61 4.51 -3.43 -15.15
CA PRO A 61 3.24 -4.14 -15.29
C PRO A 61 2.15 -3.56 -14.38
N SER A 62 0.88 -3.85 -14.68
CA SER A 62 -0.20 -3.73 -13.69
C SER A 62 -0.08 -4.88 -12.67
N ILE A 63 -0.31 -4.58 -11.39
CA ILE A 63 -0.10 -5.51 -10.27
C ILE A 63 -1.33 -5.55 -9.36
N ILE A 64 -1.76 -6.76 -9.02
CA ILE A 64 -2.72 -7.01 -7.94
C ILE A 64 -1.94 -7.63 -6.79
N LEU A 65 -2.00 -7.01 -5.61
CA LEU A 65 -1.46 -7.54 -4.37
C LEU A 65 -2.57 -8.22 -3.59
N THR A 66 -2.48 -9.54 -3.46
CA THR A 66 -3.43 -10.35 -2.69
C THR A 66 -2.79 -10.81 -1.38
N GLY A 67 -3.62 -11.05 -0.36
CA GLY A 67 -3.17 -11.49 0.96
C GLY A 67 -4.23 -11.23 2.03
N ASN A 68 -3.98 -11.66 3.25
CA ASN A 68 -4.88 -11.49 4.39
C ASN A 68 -4.81 -10.07 4.97
N ALA A 69 -5.81 -9.69 5.78
CA ALA A 69 -5.73 -8.47 6.58
C ALA A 69 -4.48 -8.53 7.48
N GLY A 70 -3.77 -7.41 7.62
CA GLY A 70 -2.52 -7.35 8.37
C GLY A 70 -1.23 -7.72 7.61
N ASP A 71 -1.31 -8.29 6.40
CA ASP A 71 -0.11 -8.66 5.60
C ASP A 71 0.71 -7.46 5.08
N GLY A 72 0.31 -6.22 5.39
CA GLY A 72 1.06 -5.03 5.00
C GLY A 72 0.92 -4.61 3.54
N LYS A 73 -0.12 -5.07 2.83
CA LYS A 73 -0.37 -4.72 1.41
C LYS A 73 -0.43 -3.21 1.17
N THR A 74 -1.18 -2.48 2.01
CA THR A 74 -1.31 -1.01 1.94
C THR A 74 0.04 -0.33 2.14
N TYR A 75 0.81 -0.78 3.13
CA TYR A 75 2.17 -0.30 3.39
C TYR A 75 3.08 -0.52 2.16
N LEU A 76 3.08 -1.73 1.59
CA LEU A 76 3.87 -2.05 0.39
C LEU A 76 3.47 -1.16 -0.79
N CYS A 77 2.18 -0.92 -1.01
CA CYS A 77 1.74 0.00 -2.04
C CYS A 77 2.30 1.41 -1.84
N ARG A 78 2.25 1.96 -0.61
CA ARG A 78 2.82 3.28 -0.32
C ARG A 78 4.32 3.34 -0.60
N GLN A 79 5.09 2.31 -0.23
CA GLN A 79 6.53 2.26 -0.50
C GLN A 79 6.81 2.26 -2.00
N VAL A 80 6.06 1.47 -2.77
CA VAL A 80 6.20 1.38 -4.22
C VAL A 80 5.82 2.70 -4.89
N ILE A 81 4.72 3.32 -4.48
CA ILE A 81 4.29 4.61 -5.03
C ILE A 81 5.32 5.68 -4.72
N THR A 82 5.82 5.73 -3.48
CA THR A 82 6.87 6.68 -3.08
C THR A 82 8.13 6.52 -3.94
N ALA A 83 8.53 5.28 -4.22
CA ALA A 83 9.65 5.00 -5.11
C ALA A 83 9.34 5.34 -6.57
N PHE A 84 8.11 5.13 -7.03
CA PHE A 84 7.67 5.40 -8.40
C PHE A 84 7.54 6.89 -8.69
N THR A 85 7.01 7.69 -7.77
CA THR A 85 6.87 9.15 -7.92
C THR A 85 8.09 9.93 -7.45
N GLY A 86 8.94 9.32 -6.62
CA GLY A 86 10.04 10.00 -5.93
C GLY A 86 9.58 10.92 -4.78
N SER A 87 8.29 10.90 -4.43
CA SER A 87 7.69 11.76 -3.39
C SER A 87 6.87 10.93 -2.42
N ALA A 88 6.97 11.25 -1.13
CA ALA A 88 6.20 10.55 -0.10
C ALA A 88 4.69 10.73 -0.32
N VAL A 89 3.93 9.65 -0.14
CA VAL A 89 2.46 9.69 -0.20
C VAL A 89 1.92 10.19 1.14
N GLU A 90 1.61 11.48 1.20
CA GLU A 90 1.04 12.11 2.40
C GLU A 90 -0.44 11.72 2.58
N ASP A 91 -1.26 11.83 1.52
CA ASP A 91 -2.68 11.50 1.56
C ASP A 91 -3.03 10.30 0.67
N TRP A 92 -3.36 9.17 1.32
CA TRP A 92 -3.79 7.95 0.64
C TRP A 92 -5.19 8.04 0.01
N GLN A 93 -6.08 8.89 0.54
CA GLN A 93 -7.38 9.12 -0.06
C GLN A 93 -7.23 9.83 -1.40
N GLN A 94 -6.44 10.89 -1.45
CA GLN A 94 -6.23 11.65 -2.69
C GLN A 94 -5.60 10.79 -3.79
N VAL A 95 -4.61 9.96 -3.43
CA VAL A 95 -3.92 9.07 -4.38
C VAL A 95 -4.85 7.99 -4.95
N ALA A 96 -5.90 7.59 -4.24
CA ALA A 96 -6.88 6.63 -4.73
C ALA A 96 -7.97 7.25 -5.63
N GLN A 97 -8.13 8.58 -5.61
CA GLN A 97 -9.17 9.27 -6.38
C GLN A 97 -8.74 9.59 -7.82
N GLN A 98 -7.45 9.76 -8.07
CA GLN A 98 -6.91 10.14 -9.38
C GLN A 98 -5.65 9.35 -9.72
N PRO A 99 -5.47 8.95 -10.99
CA PRO A 99 -4.26 8.25 -11.40
C PRO A 99 -3.03 9.16 -11.32
N LEU A 100 -1.95 8.61 -10.77
CA LEU A 100 -0.65 9.28 -10.70
C LEU A 100 0.00 9.27 -12.08
N VAL A 101 0.49 10.43 -12.52
CA VAL A 101 1.18 10.54 -13.81
C VAL A 101 2.69 10.56 -13.58
N HIS A 102 3.40 9.59 -14.16
CA HIS A 102 4.86 9.54 -14.12
C HIS A 102 5.43 8.89 -15.38
N ARG A 103 6.47 9.50 -15.98
CA ARG A 103 7.11 9.03 -17.22
C ARG A 103 6.12 8.76 -18.38
N GLY A 104 5.08 9.58 -18.50
CA GLY A 104 4.03 9.41 -19.53
C GLY A 104 3.07 8.25 -19.27
N MET A 105 3.17 7.59 -18.12
CA MET A 105 2.24 6.55 -17.68
C MET A 105 1.26 7.10 -16.65
N ARG A 106 0.08 6.49 -16.59
CA ARG A 106 -0.98 6.79 -15.63
C ARG A 106 -1.19 5.57 -14.73
N LEU A 107 -0.84 5.70 -13.45
CA LEU A 107 -0.96 4.64 -12.46
C LEU A 107 -2.22 4.85 -11.61
N HIS A 108 -3.22 3.99 -11.81
CA HIS A 108 -4.43 3.90 -11.01
C HIS A 108 -4.18 3.09 -9.76
N ILE A 109 -4.59 3.61 -8.61
CA ILE A 109 -4.43 2.95 -7.31
C ILE A 109 -5.82 2.66 -6.77
N VAL A 110 -6.12 1.38 -6.59
CA VAL A 110 -7.45 0.91 -6.18
C VAL A 110 -7.33 0.29 -4.80
N LYS A 111 -7.88 0.93 -3.77
CA LYS A 111 -7.62 0.58 -2.36
C LYS A 111 -8.06 -0.82 -1.99
N ASP A 112 -9.32 -1.14 -2.26
CA ASP A 112 -9.82 -2.48 -2.07
C ASP A 112 -10.88 -2.76 -3.13
N LEU A 113 -10.55 -3.67 -4.03
CA LEU A 113 -11.46 -4.11 -5.08
C LEU A 113 -12.71 -4.77 -4.49
N SER A 114 -12.59 -5.43 -3.33
CA SER A 114 -13.69 -6.16 -2.68
C SER A 114 -14.71 -5.23 -2.00
N GLU A 115 -14.30 -4.01 -1.64
CA GLU A 115 -15.21 -2.99 -1.10
C GLU A 115 -15.90 -2.17 -2.19
N LEU A 116 -15.45 -2.30 -3.45
CA LEU A 116 -16.14 -1.67 -4.56
C LEU A 116 -17.44 -2.42 -4.85
N GLY A 117 -18.52 -1.66 -5.05
CA GLY A 117 -19.75 -2.21 -5.60
C GLY A 117 -19.51 -2.85 -6.98
N GLU A 118 -20.43 -3.69 -7.42
CA GLU A 118 -20.30 -4.51 -8.63
C GLU A 118 -19.96 -3.69 -9.89
N ALA A 119 -20.69 -2.60 -10.15
CA ALA A 119 -20.47 -1.77 -11.34
C ALA A 119 -19.10 -1.04 -11.33
N PRO A 120 -18.70 -0.31 -10.26
CA PRO A 120 -17.35 0.24 -10.14
C PRO A 120 -16.23 -0.82 -10.23
N GLY A 121 -16.41 -1.98 -9.58
CA GLY A 121 -15.45 -3.08 -9.64
C GLY A 121 -15.24 -3.60 -11.07
N LEU A 122 -16.34 -3.82 -11.80
CA LEU A 122 -16.31 -4.19 -13.23
C LEU A 122 -15.59 -3.15 -14.10
N GLN A 123 -15.79 -1.86 -13.84
CA GLN A 123 -15.09 -0.81 -14.58
C GLN A 123 -13.57 -0.86 -14.36
N VAL A 124 -13.14 -1.06 -13.11
CA VAL A 124 -11.71 -1.24 -12.77
C VAL A 124 -11.15 -2.47 -13.48
N LEU A 125 -11.85 -3.60 -13.43
CA LEU A 125 -11.40 -4.84 -14.06
C LEU A 125 -11.32 -4.74 -15.59
N HIS A 126 -12.29 -4.09 -16.23
CA HIS A 126 -12.24 -3.81 -17.67
C HIS A 126 -11.09 -2.86 -18.03
N GLY A 127 -10.84 -1.83 -17.22
CA GLY A 127 -9.70 -0.93 -17.39
C GLY A 127 -8.37 -1.66 -17.25
N LEU A 128 -8.25 -2.53 -16.25
CA LEU A 128 -7.10 -3.41 -16.07
C LEU A 128 -6.88 -4.33 -17.27
N ALA A 129 -7.94 -4.97 -17.76
CA ALA A 129 -7.85 -5.87 -18.93
C ALA A 129 -7.35 -5.12 -20.19
N LYS A 130 -7.81 -3.88 -20.40
CA LYS A 130 -7.30 -3.01 -21.48
C LYS A 130 -5.85 -2.58 -21.25
N ALA A 131 -5.47 -2.30 -20.00
CA ALA A 131 -4.10 -1.94 -19.64
C ALA A 131 -3.08 -3.05 -19.88
N CYS A 132 -3.52 -4.31 -19.89
CA CYS A 132 -2.68 -5.47 -20.23
C CYS A 132 -2.43 -5.62 -21.74
N GLN A 133 -3.10 -4.84 -22.59
CA GLN A 133 -2.85 -4.84 -24.03
C GLN A 133 -1.59 -4.03 -24.35
N ASP A 134 -0.86 -4.45 -25.38
CA ASP A 134 0.38 -3.82 -25.78
C ASP A 134 0.19 -2.33 -26.14
N GLY A 135 1.11 -1.48 -25.66
CA GLY A 135 1.12 -0.05 -25.94
C GLY A 135 0.25 0.81 -25.03
N SER A 136 -0.52 0.22 -24.09
CA SER A 136 -1.24 1.03 -23.11
C SER A 136 -0.30 1.81 -22.19
N HIS A 137 -0.67 3.03 -21.84
CA HIS A 137 0.01 3.86 -20.82
C HIS A 137 -0.67 3.77 -19.44
N GLU A 138 -1.80 3.08 -19.37
CA GLU A 138 -2.57 2.90 -18.13
C GLU A 138 -2.01 1.72 -17.33
N ARG A 139 -1.77 1.90 -16.04
CA ARG A 139 -1.29 0.86 -15.13
C ARG A 139 -2.14 0.84 -13.87
N TYR A 140 -2.26 -0.33 -13.26
CA TYR A 140 -3.05 -0.51 -12.05
C TYR A 140 -2.20 -1.10 -10.94
N LEU A 141 -2.37 -0.59 -9.72
CA LEU A 141 -1.87 -1.17 -8.48
C LEU A 141 -3.06 -1.39 -7.55
N ILE A 142 -3.41 -2.65 -7.33
CA ILE A 142 -4.63 -3.04 -6.61
C ILE A 142 -4.25 -3.90 -5.41
N PRO A 143 -4.05 -3.32 -4.21
CA PRO A 143 -4.15 -4.08 -2.97
C PRO A 143 -5.58 -4.60 -2.79
N THR A 144 -5.74 -5.89 -2.54
CA THR A 144 -7.05 -6.46 -2.20
C THR A 144 -6.89 -7.59 -1.19
N ALA A 145 -7.81 -7.66 -0.23
CA ALA A 145 -7.86 -8.79 0.68
C ALA A 145 -8.40 -10.04 -0.04
N LYS A 146 -7.87 -11.21 0.30
CA LYS A 146 -8.46 -12.46 -0.21
C LYS A 146 -9.85 -12.62 0.41
N CYS A 147 -10.91 -12.68 -0.42
CA CYS A 147 -12.21 -13.17 0.06
C CYS A 147 -12.02 -14.60 0.54
N SER A 148 -12.16 -14.82 1.84
CA SER A 148 -12.34 -16.16 2.40
C SER A 148 -13.65 -16.71 1.84
N MET A 149 -13.57 -17.67 0.92
CA MET A 149 -14.71 -18.54 0.57
C MET A 149 -14.97 -19.54 1.69
#